data_AF-A0A1I0V8C1-F1
#
_entry.id   AF-A0A1I0V8C1-F1
#
_cell.length_a   1.000
_cell.length_b   1.000
_cell.length_c   1.000
_cell.angle_alpha   90.00
_cell.angle_beta   90.00
_cell.angle_gamma   90.00
#
_symmetry.space_group_name_H-M   'P 1'
#
loop_
_entity.id
_entity.type
_entity.pdbx_description
1 polymer ?
#
loop_
_entity_poly.entity_id
_entity_poly.type
_entity_poly.pdbx_seq_one_letter_code
_entity_poly.pdbx_strand_id
1 'polypeptide(L)'
;MDELNIEKKDHTINFEYIIPEELKRFLKKYEDTGLPFGEVFDYNTIIKMSQYPPFNNEWLVFGRDKYFSYWVCKLNAQKGENVYTAWDREMEETVDKAAYSSLVEFLSDCEKDYDDFEDTATTYIVVIYNKVSLSTLMLIKNILELQISSKELLEKAKNYPSILGVVSHKSMKKADDKTYEFIKKYVRFNKCDC
;
A
#
# COMPACT_ATOMS: atom_id res chain seq x y z
N MET A 1 0.96 19.04 20.39
CA MET A 1 0.78 18.18 19.21
C MET A 1 -0.49 18.68 18.58
N ASP A 2 -0.37 19.41 17.49
CA ASP A 2 -1.55 19.92 16.79
C ASP A 2 -2.23 18.74 16.11
N GLU A 3 -3.44 18.43 16.57
CA GLU A 3 -4.33 17.49 15.90
C GLU A 3 -4.57 18.01 14.49
N LEU A 4 -4.21 17.22 13.48
CA LEU A 4 -4.54 17.50 12.09
C LEU A 4 -6.07 17.60 11.98
N ASN A 5 -6.59 18.82 11.93
CA ASN A 5 -7.96 19.13 11.58
C ASN A 5 -8.17 18.77 10.11
N ILE A 6 -8.41 17.49 9.85
CA ILE A 6 -8.96 17.03 8.58
C ILE A 6 -10.43 17.42 8.63
N GLU A 7 -10.81 18.46 7.89
CA GLU A 7 -12.21 18.77 7.60
C GLU A 7 -12.83 17.54 6.93
N LYS A 8 -13.46 16.67 7.72
CA LYS A 8 -14.28 15.58 7.21
C LYS A 8 -15.52 16.20 6.61
N LYS A 9 -15.56 16.29 5.29
CA LYS A 9 -16.83 16.48 4.59
C LYS A 9 -17.70 15.27 4.92
N ASP A 10 -18.77 15.49 5.69
CA ASP A 10 -19.75 14.46 6.00
C ASP A 10 -20.61 14.26 4.73
N HIS A 11 -20.02 13.59 3.74
CA HIS A 11 -20.72 13.21 2.54
C HIS A 11 -21.61 12.03 2.88
N THR A 12 -22.93 12.27 2.87
CA THR A 12 -23.90 11.19 2.85
C THR A 12 -23.83 10.57 1.47
N ILE A 13 -22.92 9.59 1.30
CA ILE A 13 -22.78 8.84 0.07
C ILE A 13 -24.03 7.98 -0.10
N ASN A 14 -24.90 8.39 -1.03
CA ASN A 14 -26.09 7.63 -1.38
C ASN A 14 -25.81 6.93 -2.72
N PHE A 15 -25.46 5.65 -2.66
CA PHE A 15 -25.38 4.84 -3.85
C PHE A 15 -26.81 4.40 -4.22
N GLU A 16 -27.24 4.69 -5.44
CA GLU A 16 -28.45 4.08 -6.01
C GLU A 16 -28.31 2.55 -6.18
N TYR A 17 -27.09 2.05 -6.04
CA TYR A 17 -26.71 0.66 -6.19
C TYR A 17 -26.78 -0.14 -4.87
N ILE A 18 -27.20 -1.40 -4.97
CA ILE A 18 -27.09 -2.36 -3.86
C ILE A 18 -25.66 -2.93 -3.84
N ILE A 19 -24.86 -2.41 -2.92
CA ILE A 19 -23.47 -2.86 -2.67
C ILE A 19 -23.30 -3.36 -1.23
N PRO A 20 -22.25 -4.13 -0.93
CA PRO A 20 -21.96 -4.61 0.41
C PRO A 20 -21.85 -3.46 1.43
N GLU A 21 -22.43 -3.68 2.62
CA GLU A 21 -22.43 -2.68 3.70
C GLU A 21 -21.02 -2.34 4.22
N GLU A 22 -20.07 -3.27 4.11
CA GLU A 22 -18.68 -2.99 4.46
C GLU A 22 -18.02 -2.00 3.49
N LEU A 23 -18.32 -2.09 2.19
CA LEU A 23 -17.83 -1.14 1.20
C LEU A 23 -18.43 0.25 1.41
N LYS A 24 -19.73 0.34 1.71
CA LYS A 24 -20.37 1.64 2.06
C LYS A 24 -19.67 2.31 3.24
N ARG A 25 -19.42 1.56 4.32
CA ARG A 25 -18.72 2.08 5.50
C ARG A 25 -17.28 2.49 5.20
N PHE A 26 -16.60 1.71 4.37
CA PHE A 26 -15.24 2.00 3.94
C PHE A 26 -15.19 3.31 3.13
N LEU A 27 -16.03 3.45 2.10
CA LEU A 27 -16.07 4.64 1.24
C LEU A 27 -16.46 5.90 2.01
N LYS A 28 -17.41 5.81 2.96
CA LYS A 28 -17.76 6.96 3.82
C LYS A 28 -16.55 7.47 4.62
N LYS A 29 -15.56 6.62 4.90
CA LYS A 29 -14.41 6.97 5.73
C LYS A 29 -13.15 7.29 4.93
N TYR A 30 -13.00 6.69 3.76
CA TYR A 30 -11.75 6.64 3.01
C TYR A 30 -11.90 7.00 1.52
N GLU A 31 -13.03 7.59 1.08
CA GLU A 31 -13.08 8.15 -0.27
C GLU A 31 -11.99 9.21 -0.49
N ASP A 32 -11.56 9.39 -1.73
CA ASP A 32 -10.51 10.34 -2.12
C ASP A 32 -9.20 10.15 -1.32
N THR A 33 -8.86 8.89 -1.01
CA THR A 33 -7.69 8.56 -0.19
C THR A 33 -6.68 7.73 -0.98
N GLY A 34 -5.45 8.22 -1.01
CA GLY A 34 -4.29 7.46 -1.50
C GLY A 34 -3.85 6.40 -0.50
N LEU A 35 -3.61 5.19 -0.99
CA LEU A 35 -3.05 4.06 -0.27
C LEU A 35 -1.63 3.76 -0.78
N PRO A 36 -0.78 3.06 0.00
CA PRO A 36 0.55 2.66 -0.48
C PRO A 36 0.52 1.82 -1.76
N PHE A 37 -0.56 1.06 -2.01
CA PHE A 37 -0.70 0.14 -3.13
C PHE A 37 -1.77 0.57 -4.16
N GLY A 38 -2.38 1.75 -3.99
CA GLY A 38 -3.42 2.22 -4.91
C GLY A 38 -4.14 3.45 -4.38
N GLU A 39 -5.36 3.68 -4.83
CA GLU A 39 -6.19 4.77 -4.34
C GLU A 39 -7.67 4.41 -4.34
N VAL A 40 -8.38 4.99 -3.39
CA VAL A 40 -9.83 4.94 -3.30
C VAL A 40 -10.39 6.18 -3.95
N PHE A 41 -11.30 6.01 -4.90
CA PHE A 41 -11.87 7.13 -5.64
C PHE A 41 -12.85 7.94 -4.79
N ASP A 42 -12.99 9.22 -5.14
CA ASP A 42 -14.10 10.04 -4.66
C ASP A 42 -15.44 9.57 -5.26
N TYR A 43 -16.54 9.91 -4.59
CA TYR A 43 -17.88 9.53 -5.05
C TYR A 43 -18.20 9.89 -6.51
N ASN A 44 -17.83 11.08 -6.99
CA ASN A 44 -18.16 11.48 -8.37
C ASN A 44 -17.39 10.63 -9.38
N THR A 45 -16.13 10.32 -9.07
CA THR A 45 -15.30 9.42 -9.88
C THR A 45 -15.89 8.01 -9.89
N ILE A 46 -16.31 7.48 -8.74
CA ILE A 46 -16.97 6.17 -8.62
C ILE A 46 -18.20 6.08 -9.52
N ILE A 47 -19.12 7.03 -9.40
CA ILE A 47 -20.37 7.05 -10.18
C ILE A 47 -20.06 7.18 -11.67
N LYS A 48 -19.19 8.13 -12.03
CA LYS A 48 -18.81 8.36 -13.43
C LYS A 48 -18.19 7.10 -14.04
N MET A 49 -17.21 6.49 -13.38
CA MET A 49 -16.48 5.35 -13.94
C MET A 49 -17.35 4.10 -14.06
N SER A 50 -18.24 3.85 -13.09
CA SER A 50 -19.11 2.68 -13.09
C SER A 50 -20.18 2.70 -14.20
N GLN A 51 -20.33 3.82 -14.91
CA GLN A 51 -21.24 3.96 -16.06
C GLN A 51 -20.57 3.66 -17.41
N TYR A 52 -19.27 3.34 -17.44
CA TYR A 52 -18.55 3.02 -18.68
C TYR A 52 -18.20 1.52 -18.77
N PRO A 53 -18.15 0.95 -19.99
CA PRO A 53 -17.65 -0.40 -20.18
C PRO A 53 -16.23 -0.53 -19.62
N PRO A 54 -15.87 -1.69 -19.03
CA PRO A 54 -16.65 -2.92 -18.96
C PRO A 54 -17.58 -3.04 -17.73
N PHE A 55 -17.76 -1.97 -16.95
CA PHE A 55 -18.41 -2.06 -15.64
C PHE A 55 -19.95 -2.03 -15.70
N ASN A 56 -20.48 -1.33 -16.70
CA ASN A 56 -21.90 -1.04 -16.94
C ASN A 56 -22.89 -2.02 -16.30
N ASN A 57 -23.59 -1.54 -15.26
CA ASN A 57 -24.74 -2.19 -14.60
C ASN A 57 -24.45 -3.45 -13.75
N GLU A 58 -23.26 -4.04 -13.83
CA GLU A 58 -22.90 -5.22 -13.02
C GLU A 58 -21.81 -4.92 -11.98
N TRP A 59 -20.99 -3.90 -12.24
CA TRP A 59 -19.82 -3.59 -11.43
C TRP A 59 -19.79 -2.13 -11.00
N LEU A 60 -19.47 -1.90 -9.72
CA LEU A 60 -19.11 -0.61 -9.19
C LEU A 60 -17.58 -0.51 -9.08
N VAL A 61 -16.97 0.47 -9.75
CA VAL A 61 -15.55 0.79 -9.59
C VAL A 61 -15.38 1.66 -8.36
N PHE A 62 -14.52 1.27 -7.42
CA PHE A 62 -14.31 2.02 -6.17
C PHE A 62 -12.88 2.48 -5.93
N GLY A 63 -11.94 2.03 -6.75
CA GLY A 63 -10.54 2.44 -6.66
C GLY A 63 -9.71 1.84 -7.78
N ARG A 64 -8.40 1.96 -7.65
CA ARG A 64 -7.43 1.34 -8.55
C ARG A 64 -6.11 1.10 -7.84
N ASP A 65 -5.31 0.19 -8.40
CA ASP A 65 -3.93 0.03 -8.00
C ASP A 65 -3.05 1.20 -8.55
N LYS A 66 -1.75 1.13 -8.27
CA LYS A 66 -0.76 2.09 -8.79
C LYS A 66 -0.39 1.88 -10.26
N TYR A 67 -0.92 0.86 -10.91
CA TYR A 67 -0.49 0.38 -12.20
C TYR A 67 -1.65 0.47 -13.20
N PHE A 68 -2.35 -0.63 -13.45
CA PHE A 68 -3.32 -0.77 -14.53
C PHE A 68 -4.66 -1.35 -14.08
N SER A 69 -4.81 -1.80 -12.83
CA SER A 69 -6.01 -2.51 -12.40
C SER A 69 -6.99 -1.61 -11.67
N TYR A 70 -8.27 -1.71 -12.04
CA TYR A 70 -9.37 -1.09 -11.31
C TYR A 70 -9.94 -2.06 -10.28
N TRP A 71 -10.26 -1.54 -9.10
CA TRP A 71 -10.91 -2.31 -8.04
C TRP A 71 -12.42 -2.21 -8.19
N VAL A 72 -13.08 -3.35 -8.29
CA VAL A 72 -14.50 -3.42 -8.61
C VAL A 72 -15.28 -4.29 -7.63
N CYS A 73 -16.54 -3.91 -7.43
CA CYS A 73 -17.50 -4.62 -6.61
C CYS A 73 -18.72 -5.01 -7.44
N LYS A 74 -19.12 -6.27 -7.38
CA LYS A 74 -20.34 -6.77 -8.01
C LYS A 74 -21.57 -6.14 -7.37
N LEU A 75 -22.47 -5.63 -8.21
CA LEU A 75 -23.75 -5.07 -7.81
C LEU A 75 -24.78 -6.16 -7.54
N ASN A 76 -25.70 -5.91 -6.61
CA ASN A 76 -26.83 -6.80 -6.31
C ASN A 76 -26.42 -8.24 -5.95
N ALA A 77 -25.21 -8.42 -5.41
CA ALA A 77 -24.70 -9.74 -5.06
C ALA A 77 -25.51 -10.39 -3.93
N GLN A 78 -25.68 -11.71 -4.02
CA GLN A 78 -26.37 -12.47 -2.99
C GLN A 78 -25.47 -12.68 -1.76
N LYS A 79 -26.10 -12.95 -0.61
CA LYS A 79 -25.36 -13.24 0.62
C LYS A 79 -24.47 -14.48 0.44
N GLY A 80 -23.18 -14.33 0.68
CA GLY A 80 -22.20 -15.40 0.58
C GLY A 80 -21.55 -15.56 -0.80
N GLU A 81 -21.94 -14.74 -1.79
CA GLU A 81 -21.19 -14.64 -3.04
C GLU A 81 -19.86 -13.90 -2.82
N ASN A 82 -18.88 -14.22 -3.68
CA ASN A 82 -17.77 -13.33 -3.90
C ASN A 82 -18.27 -12.07 -4.61
N VAL A 83 -17.74 -10.92 -4.22
CA VAL A 83 -18.20 -9.61 -4.69
C VAL A 83 -17.07 -8.69 -5.13
N TYR A 84 -15.82 -8.91 -4.71
CA TYR A 84 -14.69 -8.05 -5.09
C TYR A 84 -13.77 -8.75 -6.08
N THR A 85 -13.20 -7.97 -6.99
CA THR A 85 -12.05 -8.34 -7.81
C THR A 85 -11.30 -7.10 -8.29
N ALA A 86 -10.11 -7.32 -8.83
CA ALA A 86 -9.44 -6.35 -9.68
C ALA A 86 -9.75 -6.68 -11.15
N TRP A 87 -9.85 -5.67 -11.99
CA TRP A 87 -9.94 -5.80 -13.44
C TRP A 87 -8.72 -5.15 -14.06
N ASP A 88 -7.94 -5.93 -14.81
CA ASP A 88 -6.74 -5.47 -15.50
C ASP A 88 -7.12 -4.89 -16.86
N ARG A 89 -7.04 -3.57 -16.99
CA ARG A 89 -7.45 -2.87 -18.22
C ARG A 89 -6.58 -3.16 -19.44
N GLU A 90 -5.37 -3.68 -19.23
CA GLU A 90 -4.40 -3.95 -20.30
C GLU A 90 -4.51 -5.39 -20.81
N MET A 91 -5.00 -6.30 -19.96
CA MET A 91 -5.11 -7.72 -20.26
C MET A 91 -6.53 -8.20 -20.55
N GLU A 92 -7.56 -7.49 -20.06
CA GLU A 92 -8.94 -7.99 -20.05
C GLU A 92 -9.91 -7.06 -20.76
N GLU A 93 -10.73 -7.60 -21.66
CA GLU A 93 -11.81 -6.83 -22.30
C GLU A 93 -13.04 -6.65 -21.39
N THR A 94 -13.24 -7.58 -20.44
CA THR A 94 -14.39 -7.61 -19.53
C THR A 94 -13.96 -7.99 -18.12
N VAL A 95 -14.69 -7.52 -17.11
CA VAL A 95 -14.52 -8.04 -15.74
C VAL A 95 -15.01 -9.50 -15.69
N ASP A 96 -14.15 -10.42 -15.25
CA ASP A 96 -14.52 -11.84 -15.09
C ASP A 96 -15.32 -12.06 -13.79
N LYS A 97 -14.97 -13.05 -12.98
CA LYS A 97 -15.69 -13.40 -11.76
C LYS A 97 -15.09 -12.71 -10.55
N ALA A 98 -15.94 -12.33 -9.61
CA ALA A 98 -15.50 -11.88 -8.31
C ALA A 98 -14.72 -13.00 -7.58
N ALA A 99 -13.56 -12.65 -7.05
CA ALA A 99 -12.64 -13.59 -6.40
C ALA A 99 -12.76 -13.58 -4.87
N TYR A 100 -13.19 -12.46 -4.27
CA TYR A 100 -13.21 -12.29 -2.82
C TYR A 100 -14.60 -11.94 -2.31
N SER A 101 -14.98 -12.50 -1.16
CA SER A 101 -16.23 -12.17 -0.46
C SER A 101 -16.06 -11.07 0.59
N SER A 102 -14.81 -10.71 0.92
CA SER A 102 -14.43 -9.76 1.98
C SER A 102 -13.57 -8.64 1.41
N LEU A 103 -13.93 -7.39 1.71
CA LEU A 103 -13.16 -6.22 1.30
C LEU A 103 -11.75 -6.23 1.92
N VAL A 104 -11.64 -6.70 3.16
CA VAL A 104 -10.35 -6.77 3.87
C VAL A 104 -9.43 -7.78 3.18
N GLU A 105 -9.96 -8.95 2.82
CA GLU A 105 -9.17 -9.96 2.13
C GLU A 105 -8.69 -9.46 0.77
N PHE A 106 -9.60 -8.84 0.00
CA PHE A 106 -9.27 -8.22 -1.28
C PHE A 106 -8.15 -7.19 -1.16
N LEU A 107 -8.30 -6.19 -0.27
CA LEU A 107 -7.30 -5.13 -0.10
C LEU A 107 -5.97 -5.69 0.45
N SER A 108 -6.01 -6.72 1.28
CA SER A 108 -4.80 -7.38 1.78
C SER A 108 -4.04 -8.09 0.67
N ASP A 109 -4.74 -8.63 -0.32
CA ASP A 109 -4.10 -9.25 -1.48
C ASP A 109 -3.50 -8.21 -2.42
N CYS A 110 -4.22 -7.10 -2.68
CA CYS A 110 -3.66 -5.98 -3.43
C CYS A 110 -2.38 -5.41 -2.78
N GLU A 111 -2.34 -5.34 -1.45
CA GLU A 111 -1.13 -4.92 -0.71
C GLU A 111 0.02 -5.91 -0.91
N LYS A 112 -0.24 -7.22 -0.89
CA LYS A 112 0.80 -8.23 -1.11
C LYS A 112 1.34 -8.17 -2.54
N ASP A 113 0.48 -8.07 -3.55
CA ASP A 113 0.90 -7.98 -4.94
C ASP A 113 1.77 -6.74 -5.17
N TYR A 114 1.41 -5.62 -4.54
CA TYR A 114 2.21 -4.40 -4.56
C TYR A 114 3.57 -4.60 -3.89
N ASP A 115 3.61 -5.18 -2.69
CA ASP A 115 4.84 -5.41 -1.94
C ASP A 115 5.77 -6.39 -2.68
N ASP A 116 5.23 -7.47 -3.26
CA ASP A 116 5.97 -8.44 -4.07
C ASP A 116 6.56 -7.78 -5.33
N PHE A 117 5.82 -6.87 -5.97
CA PHE A 117 6.35 -6.10 -7.10
C PHE A 117 7.46 -5.14 -6.64
N GLU A 118 7.23 -4.33 -5.60
CA GLU A 118 8.23 -3.38 -5.09
C GLU A 118 9.50 -4.08 -4.58
N ASP A 119 9.38 -5.31 -4.07
CA ASP A 119 10.52 -6.14 -3.68
C ASP A 119 11.44 -6.45 -4.86
N THR A 120 10.90 -6.50 -6.08
CA THR A 120 11.67 -6.69 -7.32
C THR A 120 12.11 -5.38 -7.97
N ALA A 121 11.27 -4.34 -7.89
CA ALA A 121 11.44 -3.10 -8.64
C ALA A 121 12.21 -2.02 -7.87
N THR A 122 12.18 -2.04 -6.54
CA THR A 122 12.61 -0.92 -5.71
C THR A 122 13.69 -1.29 -4.69
N THR A 123 14.72 -0.45 -4.64
CA THR A 123 15.75 -0.52 -3.61
C THR A 123 15.88 0.81 -2.86
N TYR A 124 16.50 0.75 -1.69
CA TYR A 124 16.67 1.89 -0.79
C TYR A 124 18.11 2.01 -0.33
N ILE A 125 18.66 3.23 -0.37
CA ILE A 125 19.91 3.57 0.28
C ILE A 125 19.66 3.73 1.77
N VAL A 126 20.37 2.94 2.58
CA VAL A 126 20.33 3.04 4.04
C VAL A 126 21.40 4.04 4.48
N VAL A 127 20.97 5.15 5.07
CA VAL A 127 21.85 6.21 5.59
C VAL A 127 21.79 6.19 7.11
N ILE A 128 22.91 5.91 7.77
CA ILE A 128 23.02 6.11 9.21
C ILE A 128 23.20 7.58 9.51
N TYR A 129 22.40 8.12 10.43
CA TYR A 129 22.39 9.56 10.71
C TYR A 129 22.52 9.90 12.20
N ASN A 130 22.36 8.93 13.10
CA ASN A 130 22.53 9.11 14.53
C ASN A 130 23.54 8.14 15.12
N LYS A 131 24.24 8.59 16.17
CA LYS A 131 25.16 7.76 16.95
C LYS A 131 24.44 6.53 17.49
N VAL A 132 25.07 5.37 17.33
CA VAL A 132 24.50 4.07 17.69
C VAL A 132 25.52 3.23 18.47
N SER A 133 25.04 2.36 19.35
CA SER A 133 25.89 1.38 20.03
C SER A 133 26.32 0.27 19.06
N LEU A 134 27.42 -0.43 19.36
CA LEU A 134 27.88 -1.55 18.55
C LEU A 134 26.81 -2.66 18.44
N SER A 135 26.15 -3.02 19.54
CA SER A 135 25.13 -4.05 19.55
C SER A 135 23.92 -3.67 18.70
N THR A 136 23.46 -2.42 18.80
CA THR A 136 22.37 -1.91 17.98
C THR A 136 22.78 -1.82 16.50
N LEU A 137 24.02 -1.46 16.19
CA LEU A 137 24.52 -1.43 14.81
C LEU A 137 24.55 -2.83 14.17
N MET A 138 24.95 -3.86 14.92
CA MET A 138 24.91 -5.26 14.44
C MET A 138 23.47 -5.76 14.28
N LEU A 139 22.55 -5.37 15.16
CA LEU A 139 21.12 -5.69 15.00
C LEU A 139 20.57 -5.05 13.72
N ILE A 140 20.85 -3.77 13.48
CA ILE A 140 20.45 -3.07 12.26
C ILE A 140 20.97 -3.81 11.02
N LYS A 141 22.26 -4.20 11.03
CA LYS A 141 22.85 -4.99 9.95
C LYS A 141 22.08 -6.26 9.64
N ASN A 142 21.74 -7.03 10.67
CA ASN A 142 21.07 -8.32 10.51
C ASN A 142 19.61 -8.15 10.08
N ILE A 143 18.88 -7.20 10.67
CA ILE A 143 17.46 -6.98 10.37
C ILE A 143 17.28 -6.47 8.93
N LEU A 144 18.15 -5.55 8.50
CA LEU A 144 18.14 -4.98 7.16
C LEU A 144 18.94 -5.81 6.15
N GLU A 145 19.50 -6.95 6.55
CA GLU A 145 20.28 -7.86 5.70
C GLU A 145 21.39 -7.13 4.89
N LEU A 146 22.05 -6.15 5.52
CA LEU A 146 23.04 -5.29 4.87
C LEU A 146 24.24 -6.12 4.37
N GLN A 147 24.51 -6.02 3.06
CA GLN A 147 25.64 -6.65 2.38
C GLN A 147 26.94 -5.86 2.60
N ILE A 148 27.29 -5.62 3.86
CA ILE A 148 28.49 -4.89 4.29
C ILE A 148 29.26 -5.71 5.33
N SER A 149 30.59 -5.67 5.29
CA SER A 149 31.39 -6.33 6.33
C SER A 149 31.22 -5.63 7.68
N SER A 150 31.34 -6.36 8.80
CA SER A 150 31.22 -5.73 10.12
C SER A 150 32.33 -4.70 10.37
N LYS A 151 33.52 -4.88 9.78
CA LYS A 151 34.62 -3.91 9.84
C LYS A 151 34.25 -2.60 9.13
N GLU A 152 33.82 -2.70 7.88
CA GLU A 152 33.44 -1.53 7.08
C GLU A 152 32.23 -0.80 7.69
N LEU A 153 31.25 -1.55 8.20
CA LEU A 153 30.10 -1.00 8.91
C LEU A 153 30.52 -0.12 10.10
N LEU A 154 31.52 -0.58 10.87
CA LEU A 154 32.06 0.18 12.00
C LEU A 154 32.85 1.40 11.58
N GLU A 155 33.59 1.33 10.47
CA GLU A 155 34.31 2.48 9.92
C GLU A 155 33.34 3.56 9.44
N LYS A 156 32.28 3.16 8.71
CA LYS A 156 31.24 4.07 8.21
C LYS A 156 30.44 4.70 9.35
N ALA A 157 30.09 3.93 10.38
CA ALA A 157 29.36 4.44 11.55
C ALA A 157 30.18 5.39 12.46
N LYS A 158 31.42 5.74 12.11
CA LYS A 158 32.17 6.79 12.83
C LYS A 158 31.84 8.19 12.30
N ASN A 159 31.39 8.30 11.05
CA ASN A 159 31.17 9.57 10.37
C ASN A 159 29.68 9.67 9.98
N TYR A 160 28.92 10.53 10.65
CA TYR A 160 27.50 10.73 10.38
C TYR A 160 27.29 12.03 9.58
N PRO A 161 26.39 12.05 8.58
CA PRO A 161 25.69 10.90 8.01
C PRO A 161 26.61 10.03 7.13
N SER A 162 26.34 8.73 7.04
CA SER A 162 27.06 7.83 6.12
C SER A 162 26.14 6.77 5.51
N ILE A 163 26.41 6.39 4.25
CA ILE A 163 25.69 5.35 3.54
C ILE A 163 26.19 3.97 3.99
N LEU A 164 25.30 3.16 4.57
CA LEU A 164 25.61 1.80 4.99
C LEU A 164 25.53 0.79 3.84
N GLY A 165 24.69 1.06 2.83
CA GLY A 165 24.49 0.18 1.68
C GLY A 165 23.11 0.37 1.06
N VAL A 166 22.76 -0.57 0.17
CA VAL A 166 21.46 -0.64 -0.49
C VAL A 166 20.73 -1.87 0.02
N VAL A 167 19.42 -1.75 0.23
CA VAL A 167 18.53 -2.83 0.67
C VAL A 167 17.27 -2.90 -0.18
N SER A 168 16.61 -4.05 -0.21
CA SER A 168 15.31 -4.23 -0.88
C SER A 168 14.17 -3.51 -0.16
N HIS A 169 13.04 -3.33 -0.85
CA HIS A 169 11.79 -2.85 -0.26
C HIS A 169 11.39 -3.67 0.99
N LYS A 170 11.42 -5.00 0.91
CA LYS A 170 11.19 -5.93 2.03
C LYS A 170 11.97 -5.58 3.28
N SER A 171 13.26 -5.35 3.12
CA SER A 171 14.17 -5.08 4.22
C SER A 171 13.88 -3.71 4.85
N MET A 172 13.47 -2.73 4.03
CA MET A 172 13.00 -1.43 4.50
C MET A 172 11.67 -1.57 5.27
N LYS A 173 10.67 -2.27 4.72
CA LYS A 173 9.37 -2.53 5.36
C LYS A 173 9.49 -3.25 6.70
N LYS A 174 10.49 -4.13 6.90
CA LYS A 174 10.77 -4.72 8.22
C LYS A 174 10.97 -3.65 9.30
N ALA A 175 11.53 -2.48 8.97
CA ALA A 175 11.69 -1.39 9.93
C ALA A 175 10.37 -0.68 10.31
N ASP A 176 9.28 -0.97 9.61
CA ASP A 176 7.92 -0.51 9.94
C ASP A 176 7.20 -1.46 10.93
N ASP A 177 7.70 -2.68 11.11
CA ASP A 177 7.20 -3.59 12.15
C ASP A 177 7.48 -2.99 13.53
N LYS A 178 6.48 -2.98 14.41
CA LYS A 178 6.57 -2.45 15.79
C LYS A 178 7.76 -3.02 16.57
N THR A 179 8.16 -4.25 16.29
CA THR A 179 9.33 -4.92 16.87
C THR A 179 10.64 -4.21 16.52
N TYR A 180 10.70 -3.61 15.33
CA TYR A 180 11.90 -3.03 14.73
C TYR A 180 11.82 -1.52 14.46
N GLU A 181 10.71 -0.86 14.81
CA GLU A 181 10.53 0.59 14.63
C GLU A 181 11.66 1.43 15.25
N PHE A 182 12.37 0.90 16.27
CA PHE A 182 13.53 1.57 16.84
C PHE A 182 14.64 1.85 15.81
N ILE A 183 14.74 1.06 14.73
CA ILE A 183 15.73 1.23 13.66
C ILE A 183 15.59 2.61 13.03
N LYS A 184 14.37 3.11 12.85
CA LYS A 184 14.09 4.42 12.25
C LYS A 184 14.71 5.58 13.04
N LYS A 185 15.07 5.39 14.31
CA LYS A 185 15.80 6.38 15.13
C LYS A 185 17.26 6.56 14.69
N TYR A 186 17.83 5.61 13.94
CA TYR A 186 19.25 5.58 13.61
C TYR A 186 19.53 5.64 12.11
N VAL A 187 18.62 5.09 11.29
CA VAL A 187 18.78 5.02 9.83
C VAL A 187 17.62 5.64 9.08
N ARG A 188 17.93 6.29 7.97
CA ARG A 188 16.97 6.78 6.97
C ARG A 188 17.07 5.91 5.73
N PHE A 189 15.94 5.72 5.07
CA PHE A 189 15.85 5.02 3.81
C PHE A 189 15.53 6.03 2.72
N ASN A 190 16.42 6.15 1.74
CA ASN A 190 16.18 6.99 0.56
C ASN A 190 15.90 6.05 -0.61
N LYS A 191 14.72 6.18 -1.25
CA LYS A 191 14.38 5.39 -2.43
C LYS A 191 15.41 5.66 -3.53
N CYS A 192 15.91 4.60 -4.16
CA CYS A 192 16.71 4.71 -5.37
C CYS A 192 15.76 4.92 -6.55
N ASP A 193 15.85 6.06 -7.23
CA ASP A 193 15.24 6.23 -8.53
C ASP A 193 16.15 5.54 -9.56
N CYS A 194 15.70 4.42 -10.11
CA CYS A 194 16.35 3.72 -11.21
C CYS A 194 15.95 4.35 -12.55
#